data_AF-A0A5P3XAP9-F1
#
_entry.id   AF-A0A5P3XAP9-F1
#
_cell.length_a   1.000
_cell.length_b   1.000
_cell.length_c   1.000
_cell.angle_alpha   90.00
_cell.angle_beta   90.00
_cell.angle_gamma   90.00
#
_symmetry.space_group_name_H-M   'P 1'
#
loop_
_entity.id
_entity.type
_entity.pdbx_description
1 polymer ?
#
loop_
_entity_poly.entity_id
_entity_poly.type
_entity_poly.pdbx_seq_one_letter_code
_entity_poly.pdbx_strand_id
1 'polypeptide(L)'
;MVQWYKNITELDSFVYGANSSTFFNFAFEADNLKPFENDFELVEVMGRDGDLLIDNKRRKSKDVNIKGYLICDGVEPEAMSSKFNSWLVGEVKYKPLKFSNDSTEYEAIVVGGIDMKEILKGIFDVSFKFSCMEVIK
;
A
#
# COMPACT_ATOMS: atom_id res chain seq x y z
N MET A 1 7.72 31.40 14.59
CA MET A 1 7.99 31.07 13.18
C MET A 1 7.75 29.57 13.05
N VAL A 2 6.62 29.15 12.45
CA VAL A 2 6.32 27.72 12.29
C VAL A 2 7.16 27.21 11.12
N GLN A 3 8.04 26.25 11.39
CA GLN A 3 8.94 25.69 10.39
C GLN A 3 8.19 24.58 9.64
N TRP A 4 7.93 24.80 8.35
CA TRP A 4 7.10 23.92 7.50
C TRP A 4 7.88 22.74 6.87
N TYR A 5 8.98 22.33 7.48
CA TYR A 5 9.81 21.24 6.98
C TYR A 5 9.91 20.17 8.07
N LYS A 6 9.20 19.06 7.90
CA LYS A 6 9.37 17.86 8.74
C LYS A 6 10.47 16.99 8.17
N ASN A 7 11.22 16.34 9.05
CA ASN A 7 12.20 15.34 8.64
C ASN A 7 11.45 14.16 7.97
N ILE A 8 12.01 13.61 6.89
CA ILE A 8 11.40 12.46 6.19
C ILE A 8 11.21 11.24 7.11
N THR A 9 12.01 11.14 8.19
CA THR A 9 11.88 10.08 9.21
C THR A 9 10.73 10.31 10.21
N GLU A 10 10.13 11.50 10.22
CA GLU A 10 8.92 11.83 11.00
C GLU A 10 7.64 11.73 10.16
N LEU A 11 7.76 11.35 8.88
CA LEU A 11 6.62 11.07 8.02
C LEU A 11 6.11 9.65 8.23
N ASP A 12 4.88 9.40 7.78
CA ASP A 12 4.32 8.07 7.77
C ASP A 12 5.24 7.11 7.02
N SER A 13 5.31 5.88 7.51
CA SER A 13 6.14 4.80 7.01
C SER A 13 5.27 3.55 6.80
N PHE A 14 5.71 2.65 5.94
CA PHE A 14 5.15 1.30 5.90
C PHE A 14 6.27 0.28 5.87
N VAL A 15 6.01 -0.86 6.50
CA VAL A 15 6.87 -2.04 6.48
C VAL A 15 6.22 -3.08 5.59
N TYR A 16 6.95 -3.56 4.58
CA TYR A 16 6.50 -4.60 3.67
C TYR A 16 7.52 -5.75 3.64
N GLY A 17 7.09 -6.93 4.06
CA GLY A 17 7.99 -8.04 4.35
C GLY A 17 8.96 -7.68 5.49
N ALA A 18 10.25 -7.59 5.18
CA ALA A 18 11.31 -7.33 6.16
C ALA A 18 11.88 -5.89 6.11
N ASN A 19 11.49 -5.07 5.13
CA ASN A 19 12.05 -3.73 4.95
C ASN A 19 10.99 -2.65 5.14
N SER A 20 11.44 -1.46 5.54
CA SER A 20 10.64 -0.25 5.71
C SER A 20 10.80 0.69 4.51
N SER A 21 9.76 1.44 4.16
CA SER A 21 9.83 2.53 3.17
C SER A 21 10.88 3.59 3.51
N THR A 22 11.14 3.81 4.80
CA THR A 22 12.16 4.75 5.28
C THR A 22 13.59 4.35 4.90
N PHE A 23 13.87 3.05 4.70
CA PHE A 23 15.18 2.60 4.21
C PHE A 23 15.50 3.15 2.81
N PHE A 24 14.46 3.42 2.03
CA PHE A 24 14.56 3.91 0.66
C PHE A 24 14.41 5.43 0.57
N ASN A 25 14.28 6.15 1.68
CA ASN A 25 13.88 7.58 1.68
C ASN A 25 12.61 7.82 0.85
N PHE A 26 11.63 6.91 0.99
CA PHE A 26 10.38 6.99 0.24
C PHE A 26 9.30 7.67 1.10
N ALA A 27 8.92 8.89 0.70
CA ALA A 27 7.79 9.62 1.28
C ALA A 27 6.53 9.33 0.47
N PHE A 28 5.43 8.98 1.11
CA PHE A 28 4.23 8.51 0.42
C PHE A 28 2.92 9.04 1.02
N GLU A 29 1.88 8.95 0.20
CA GLU A 29 0.47 9.00 0.58
C GLU A 29 -0.19 7.67 0.20
N ALA A 30 -1.12 7.23 1.04
CA ALA A 30 -1.83 5.97 0.86
C ALA A 30 -3.31 6.13 1.24
N ASP A 31 -4.17 5.34 0.61
CA ASP A 31 -5.59 5.22 0.97
C ASP A 31 -5.88 3.99 1.85
N ASN A 32 -4.90 3.57 2.65
CA ASN A 32 -4.93 2.37 3.49
C ASN A 32 -6.04 2.38 4.55
N LEU A 33 -6.46 3.55 5.03
CA LEU A 33 -7.50 3.68 6.05
C LEU A 33 -8.92 3.38 5.54
N LYS A 34 -9.11 3.15 4.23
CA LYS A 34 -10.40 2.69 3.70
C LYS A 34 -10.76 1.34 4.33
N PRO A 35 -11.99 1.16 4.84
CA PRO A 35 -12.39 -0.10 5.44
C PRO A 35 -12.44 -1.21 4.39
N PHE A 36 -12.28 -2.45 4.85
CA PHE A 36 -12.56 -3.61 4.04
C PHE A 36 -14.06 -3.79 3.82
N GLU A 37 -14.44 -4.24 2.64
CA GLU A 37 -15.84 -4.58 2.34
C GLU A 37 -16.17 -5.96 2.91
N ASN A 38 -17.34 -6.09 3.53
CA ASN A 38 -17.87 -7.40 3.87
C ASN A 38 -18.27 -8.14 2.59
N ASP A 39 -18.01 -9.44 2.55
CA ASP A 39 -18.45 -10.28 1.45
C ASP A 39 -19.83 -10.85 1.75
N PHE A 40 -20.86 -10.29 1.11
CA PHE A 40 -22.23 -10.73 1.20
C PHE A 40 -22.94 -10.58 -0.14
N GLU A 41 -24.02 -11.32 -0.31
CA GLU A 41 -24.92 -11.26 -1.47
C GLU A 41 -26.33 -10.87 -1.01
N LEU A 42 -27.02 -10.09 -1.84
CA LEU A 42 -28.43 -9.75 -1.69
C LEU A 42 -29.19 -10.40 -2.84
N VAL A 43 -30.13 -11.28 -2.52
CA VAL A 43 -30.92 -12.01 -3.51
C VAL A 43 -32.37 -11.57 -3.42
N GLU A 44 -32.89 -11.01 -4.51
CA GLU A 44 -34.29 -10.60 -4.61
C GLU A 44 -35.23 -11.81 -4.54
N VAL A 45 -36.31 -11.71 -3.76
CA VAL A 45 -37.34 -12.74 -3.66
C VAL A 45 -38.63 -12.25 -4.30
N MET A 46 -38.94 -12.76 -5.49
CA MET A 46 -40.14 -12.40 -6.25
C MET A 46 -41.40 -12.47 -5.38
N GLY A 47 -42.15 -11.35 -5.33
CA GLY A 47 -43.41 -11.25 -4.60
C GLY A 47 -43.26 -10.96 -3.10
N ARG A 48 -42.07 -10.58 -2.63
CA ARG A 48 -41.83 -10.05 -1.27
C ARG A 48 -41.08 -8.73 -1.34
N ASP A 49 -41.33 -7.88 -0.35
CA ASP A 49 -40.53 -6.67 -0.14
C ASP A 49 -39.22 -7.01 0.57
N GLY A 50 -38.11 -6.53 0.03
CA GLY A 50 -36.77 -6.72 0.57
C GLY A 50 -36.02 -7.94 0.02
N ASP A 51 -34.71 -7.96 0.28
CA ASP A 51 -33.78 -8.98 -0.22
C ASP A 51 -33.44 -10.02 0.84
N LEU A 52 -33.12 -11.23 0.39
CA LEU A 52 -32.48 -12.25 1.21
C LEU A 52 -30.98 -11.94 1.32
N LEU A 53 -30.50 -11.72 2.55
CA LEU A 53 -29.07 -11.53 2.85
C LEU A 53 -28.36 -12.87 3.01
N ILE A 54 -27.32 -13.10 2.20
CA ILE A 54 -26.39 -14.24 2.31
C ILE A 54 -25.02 -13.70 2.72
N ASP A 55 -24.63 -13.92 3.97
CA ASP A 55 -23.33 -13.50 4.50
C ASP A 55 -22.27 -14.60 4.32
N ASN A 56 -21.21 -14.32 3.55
CA ASN A 56 -20.10 -15.25 3.32
C ASN A 56 -19.09 -15.29 4.48
N LYS A 57 -19.34 -14.52 5.56
CA LYS A 57 -18.54 -14.48 6.80
C LYS A 57 -17.06 -14.19 6.56
N ARG A 58 -16.75 -13.43 5.52
CA ARG A 58 -15.39 -13.00 5.18
C ARG A 58 -15.40 -11.56 4.71
N ARG A 59 -14.23 -10.94 4.73
CA ARG A 59 -14.00 -9.63 4.11
C ARG A 59 -13.37 -9.83 2.73
N LYS A 60 -13.74 -8.99 1.77
CA LYS A 60 -13.09 -8.95 0.45
C LYS A 60 -11.70 -8.36 0.58
N SER A 61 -10.79 -8.74 -0.31
CA SER A 61 -9.52 -8.03 -0.47
C SER A 61 -9.79 -6.58 -0.86
N LYS A 62 -8.89 -5.66 -0.48
CA LYS A 62 -8.95 -4.26 -0.90
C LYS A 62 -7.67 -3.86 -1.61
N ASP A 63 -7.80 -2.95 -2.56
CA ASP A 63 -6.66 -2.32 -3.18
C ASP A 63 -6.25 -1.09 -2.36
N VAL A 64 -4.96 -0.99 -2.02
CA VAL A 64 -4.35 0.20 -1.42
C VAL A 64 -3.43 0.83 -2.46
N ASN A 65 -3.73 2.05 -2.85
CA ASN A 65 -2.97 2.84 -3.80
C ASN A 65 -1.90 3.63 -3.05
N ILE A 66 -0.66 3.51 -3.49
CA ILE A 66 0.49 4.24 -2.94
C ILE A 66 0.99 5.21 -4.01
N LYS A 67 1.21 6.46 -3.61
CA LYS A 67 1.86 7.49 -4.43
C LYS A 67 2.89 8.23 -3.61
N GLY A 68 4.04 8.55 -4.18
CA GLY A 68 5.09 9.17 -3.39
C GLY A 68 6.34 9.51 -4.18
N TYR A 69 7.34 9.97 -3.45
CA TYR A 69 8.64 10.36 -3.99
C TYR A 69 9.75 9.51 -3.38
N LEU A 70 10.58 8.93 -4.25
CA LEU A 70 11.80 8.23 -3.90
C LEU A 70 12.99 9.17 -4.06
N ILE A 71 13.73 9.41 -2.97
CA ILE A 71 14.85 10.36 -2.94
C ILE A 71 16.18 9.62 -2.81
N CYS A 72 16.96 9.62 -3.88
CA CYS A 72 18.27 8.97 -3.96
C CYS A 72 19.37 9.91 -3.43
N ASP A 73 19.42 10.10 -2.11
CA ASP A 73 20.46 10.90 -1.47
C ASP A 73 21.79 10.11 -1.39
N GLY A 74 22.79 10.55 -2.16
CA GLY A 74 24.14 9.94 -2.16
C GLY A 74 24.25 8.54 -2.77
N VAL A 75 23.16 8.00 -3.33
CA VAL A 75 23.13 6.68 -4.00
C VAL A 75 22.83 6.87 -5.49
N GLU A 76 23.47 6.06 -6.33
CA GLU A 76 23.20 6.07 -7.77
C GLU A 76 21.72 5.75 -8.05
N PRO A 77 21.01 6.59 -8.82
CA PRO A 77 19.57 6.44 -9.09
C PRO A 77 19.16 5.05 -9.61
N GLU A 78 19.97 4.47 -10.49
CA GLU A 78 19.74 3.15 -11.08
C GLU A 78 19.86 2.02 -10.04
N ALA A 79 20.84 2.12 -9.14
CA ALA A 79 21.03 1.14 -8.08
C ALA A 79 19.90 1.20 -7.03
N MET A 80 19.43 2.41 -6.69
CA MET A 80 18.32 2.60 -5.75
C MET A 80 17.00 2.09 -6.35
N SER A 81 16.69 2.45 -7.59
CA SER A 81 15.46 2.00 -8.27
C SER A 81 15.42 0.47 -8.42
N SER A 82 16.54 -0.15 -8.79
CA SER A 82 16.67 -1.62 -8.87
C SER A 82 16.40 -2.31 -7.53
N LYS A 83 16.96 -1.78 -6.43
CA LYS A 83 16.69 -2.29 -5.07
C LYS A 83 15.23 -2.10 -4.66
N PHE A 84 14.65 -0.93 -4.94
CA PHE A 84 13.25 -0.63 -4.63
C PHE A 84 12.29 -1.57 -5.35
N ASN A 85 12.52 -1.78 -6.66
CA ASN A 85 11.76 -2.74 -7.47
C ASN A 85 11.92 -4.17 -6.93
N SER A 86 13.15 -4.59 -6.62
CA SER A 86 13.41 -5.93 -6.08
C SER A 86 12.70 -6.16 -4.74
N TRP A 87 12.62 -5.14 -3.89
CA TRP A 87 11.90 -5.22 -2.62
C TRP A 87 10.39 -5.42 -2.82
N LEU A 88 9.78 -4.62 -3.69
CA LEU A 88 8.34 -4.60 -3.92
C LEU A 88 7.84 -5.78 -4.76
N VAL A 89 8.49 -6.06 -5.89
CA VAL A 89 8.03 -7.02 -6.91
C VAL A 89 9.00 -8.18 -7.17
N GLY A 90 10.09 -8.32 -6.40
CA GLY A 90 11.08 -9.39 -6.61
C GLY A 90 10.57 -10.81 -6.34
N GLU A 91 9.42 -10.95 -5.67
CA GLU A 91 8.78 -12.25 -5.40
C GLU A 91 7.26 -12.13 -5.54
N VAL A 92 6.64 -13.08 -6.25
CA VAL A 92 5.18 -13.16 -6.40
C VAL A 92 4.60 -13.92 -5.23
N LYS A 93 4.53 -13.27 -4.05
CA LYS A 93 3.94 -13.84 -2.84
C LYS A 93 3.35 -12.75 -1.96
N TYR A 94 2.33 -13.10 -1.18
CA TYR A 94 1.86 -12.23 -0.10
C TYR A 94 2.96 -12.07 0.95
N LYS A 95 3.11 -10.84 1.44
CA LYS A 95 4.02 -10.49 2.52
C LYS A 95 3.28 -9.66 3.56
N PRO A 96 3.69 -9.71 4.84
CA PRO A 96 3.17 -8.83 5.86
C PRO A 96 3.35 -7.36 5.46
N LEU A 97 2.29 -6.57 5.63
CA LEU A 97 2.28 -5.13 5.41
C LEU A 97 1.72 -4.43 6.63
N LYS A 98 2.40 -3.38 7.08
CA LYS A 98 1.96 -2.54 8.20
C LYS A 98 2.28 -1.08 7.91
N PHE A 99 1.28 -0.22 8.05
CA PHE A 99 1.45 1.23 7.98
C PHE A 99 1.66 1.78 9.40
N SER A 100 2.46 2.82 9.56
CA SER A 100 2.67 3.45 10.88
C SER A 100 1.45 4.21 11.39
N ASN A 101 0.59 4.68 10.48
CA ASN A 101 -0.63 5.43 10.77
C ASN A 101 -1.88 4.56 10.88
N ASP A 102 -1.73 3.24 10.84
CA ASP A 102 -2.83 2.28 10.82
C ASP A 102 -2.58 1.17 11.83
N SER A 103 -3.61 0.84 12.60
CA SER A 103 -3.56 -0.28 13.55
C SER A 103 -3.79 -1.64 12.89
N THR A 104 -4.33 -1.66 11.66
CA THR A 104 -4.64 -2.89 10.94
C THR A 104 -3.38 -3.58 10.43
N GLU A 105 -3.33 -4.91 10.59
CA GLU A 105 -2.30 -5.76 10.01
C GLU A 105 -2.79 -6.34 8.68
N TYR A 106 -1.91 -6.32 7.68
CA TYR A 106 -2.23 -6.72 6.32
C TYR A 106 -1.32 -7.85 5.85
N GLU A 107 -1.84 -8.71 4.99
CA GLU A 107 -1.05 -9.50 4.04
C GLU A 107 -1.26 -8.89 2.65
N ALA A 108 -0.20 -8.51 1.96
CA ALA A 108 -0.28 -7.76 0.72
C ALA A 108 0.64 -8.27 -0.37
N ILE A 109 0.29 -7.99 -1.62
CA ILE A 109 1.14 -8.19 -2.79
C ILE A 109 1.02 -6.98 -3.72
N VAL A 110 2.11 -6.57 -4.36
CA VAL A 110 2.06 -5.52 -5.39
C VAL A 110 1.40 -6.07 -6.65
N VAL A 111 0.41 -5.35 -7.18
CA VAL A 111 -0.32 -5.71 -8.40
C VAL A 111 -0.22 -4.60 -9.44
N GLY A 112 -0.23 -4.96 -10.72
CA GLY A 112 -0.19 -3.99 -11.82
C GLY A 112 1.18 -3.35 -12.08
N GLY A 113 2.21 -3.71 -11.32
CA GLY A 113 3.57 -3.18 -11.47
C GLY A 113 3.82 -1.90 -10.66
N ILE A 114 4.95 -1.24 -10.96
CA ILE A 114 5.37 0.01 -10.34
C ILE A 114 5.56 1.02 -11.47
N ASP A 115 4.85 2.13 -11.41
CA ASP A 115 5.12 3.29 -12.26
C ASP A 115 6.16 4.16 -11.54
N MET A 116 7.30 4.36 -12.18
CA MET A 116 8.43 5.09 -11.63
C MET A 116 9.01 6.00 -12.71
N LYS A 117 9.04 7.30 -12.43
CA LYS A 117 9.52 8.32 -13.37
C LYS A 117 10.48 9.27 -12.67
N GLU A 118 11.68 9.42 -13.21
CA GLU A 118 12.62 10.44 -12.73
C GLU A 118 12.08 11.84 -13.08
N ILE A 119 11.84 12.67 -12.07
CA ILE A 119 11.34 14.04 -12.24
C ILE A 119 12.47 15.07 -12.15
N LEU A 120 13.47 14.77 -11.32
CA LEU A 120 14.71 15.53 -11.13
C LEU A 120 15.83 14.51 -10.88
N LYS A 121 17.07 14.91 -11.13
CA LYS A 121 18.22 14.01 -10.91
C LYS A 121 18.20 13.44 -9.50
N GLY A 122 18.01 12.13 -9.38
CA GLY A 122 17.94 11.42 -8.09
C GLY A 122 16.61 11.56 -7.34
N ILE A 123 15.55 12.06 -7.96
CA ILE A 123 14.20 12.09 -7.38
C ILE A 123 13.22 11.45 -8.37
N PHE A 124 12.54 10.40 -7.93
CA PHE A 124 11.54 9.70 -8.72
C PHE A 124 10.14 9.92 -8.14
N ASP A 125 9.19 10.22 -9.00
CA ASP A 125 7.77 10.06 -8.73
C ASP A 125 7.42 8.58 -8.91
N VAL A 126 6.77 8.00 -7.90
CA VAL A 126 6.50 6.56 -7.83
C VAL A 126 5.04 6.33 -7.46
N SER A 127 4.37 5.47 -8.22
CA SER A 127 3.04 5.00 -7.88
C SER A 127 2.89 3.50 -8.12
N PHE A 128 2.17 2.85 -7.20
CA PHE A 128 1.90 1.41 -7.29
C PHE A 128 0.68 1.07 -6.44
N LYS A 129 0.27 -0.20 -6.49
CA LYS A 129 -0.91 -0.69 -5.78
C LYS A 129 -0.60 -1.97 -5.05
N PHE A 130 -1.01 -2.06 -3.80
CA PHE A 130 -1.09 -3.31 -3.07
C PHE A 130 -2.50 -3.90 -3.20
N SER A 131 -2.60 -5.19 -3.43
CA SER A 131 -3.80 -5.97 -3.11
C SER A 131 -3.63 -6.54 -1.71
N CYS A 132 -4.49 -6.14 -0.79
CA CYS A 132 -4.38 -6.39 0.63
C CYS A 132 -5.50 -7.29 1.13
N MET A 133 -5.15 -8.20 2.03
CA MET A 133 -6.07 -8.95 2.88
C MET A 133 -5.85 -8.54 4.33
N GLU A 134 -6.93 -8.47 5.10
CA GLU A 134 -6.85 -8.21 6.53
C GLU A 134 -6.42 -9.46 7.29
N VAL A 135 -5.46 -9.31 8.20
CA VAL A 135 -5.09 -10.38 9.12
C VAL A 135 -6.03 -10.33 10.32
N ILE A 136 -7.04 -11.21 10.30
CA ILE A 136 -7.95 -11.40 11.43
C ILE A 136 -7.28 -12.38 12.40
N LYS A 137 -7.00 -11.91 13.63
CA LYS A 137 -6.45 -12.73 14.72
C LYS A 137 -7.55 -13.37 15.55
#